data_AF-A0A8D5ZFI9-F1
#
_entry.id   AF-A0A8D5ZFI9-F1
#
_cell.length_a   1.000
_cell.length_b   1.000
_cell.length_c   1.000
_cell.angle_alpha   90.00
_cell.angle_beta   90.00
_cell.angle_gamma   90.00
#
_symmetry.space_group_name_H-M   'P 1'
#
loop_
_entity.id
_entity.type
_entity.pdbx_description
1 polymer ?
#
loop_
_entity_poly.entity_id
_entity_poly.type
_entity_poly.pdbx_seq_one_letter_code
_entity_poly.pdbx_strand_id
1 'polypeptide(L)'
;MKRFNTGRVKRGSLKILILNAVKSGPVKSYEIMKSLENMTNGIYSPSPGAIYPVLKKLTDSGLIRVYEEDGTKYYVIAPKGEKELQEFKEEVKHLLTNKGEKGLILPKIFELGVLLYKNSRDIDEKKAKDIINILDDCKYKIEQLLKREISN
;
A
#
# COMPACT_ATOMS: atom_id res chain seq x y z
N MET A 1 -1.76 -27.40 5.71
CA MET A 1 -2.35 -26.13 5.24
C MET A 1 -1.49 -24.95 5.73
N LYS A 2 -0.56 -24.43 4.91
CA LYS A 2 0.30 -23.29 5.30
C LYS A 2 -0.39 -22.00 4.85
N ARG A 3 -0.78 -21.16 5.83
CA ARG A 3 -1.41 -19.85 5.60
C ARG A 3 -0.46 -18.97 4.79
N PHE A 4 -0.92 -18.45 3.65
CA PHE A 4 -0.20 -17.42 2.89
C PHE A 4 0.11 -16.24 3.81
N ASN A 5 1.40 -15.99 4.05
CA ASN A 5 1.85 -14.89 4.92
C ASN A 5 1.81 -13.57 4.13
N THR A 6 0.66 -12.91 4.16
CA THR A 6 0.42 -11.54 3.62
C THR A 6 1.23 -10.43 4.33
N GLY A 7 2.07 -10.79 5.31
CA GLY A 7 2.77 -9.86 6.20
C GLY A 7 3.85 -8.98 5.57
N ARG A 8 4.34 -9.26 4.35
CA ARG A 8 5.35 -8.41 3.67
C ARG A 8 4.74 -7.39 2.70
N VAL A 9 3.73 -7.78 1.93
CA VAL A 9 3.02 -6.87 1.00
C VAL A 9 2.12 -5.89 1.75
N LYS A 10 1.46 -6.30 2.85
CA LYS A 10 0.69 -5.39 3.71
C LYS A 10 1.53 -4.30 4.39
N ARG A 11 2.79 -4.58 4.74
CA ARG A 11 3.64 -3.64 5.52
C ARG A 11 4.28 -2.56 4.66
N GLY A 12 4.65 -2.86 3.41
CA GLY A 12 5.21 -1.89 2.48
C GLY A 12 4.19 -0.84 2.04
N SER A 13 3.00 -1.29 1.62
CA SER A 13 1.93 -0.40 1.14
C SER A 13 1.34 0.45 2.27
N LEU A 14 1.09 -0.14 3.44
CA LEU A 14 0.51 0.58 4.57
C LEU A 14 1.43 1.68 5.12
N LYS A 15 2.75 1.44 5.11
CA LYS A 15 3.74 2.47 5.48
C LYS A 15 3.59 3.71 4.60
N ILE A 16 3.63 3.55 3.28
CA ILE A 16 3.56 4.68 2.34
C ILE A 16 2.22 5.42 2.46
N LEU A 17 1.12 4.69 2.64
CA LEU A 17 -0.21 5.28 2.86
C LEU A 17 -0.25 6.12 4.15
N ILE A 18 0.33 5.62 5.25
CA ILE A 18 0.42 6.37 6.51
C ILE A 18 1.30 7.61 6.35
N LEU A 19 2.48 7.49 5.73
CA LEU A 19 3.35 8.64 5.47
C LEU A 19 2.64 9.71 4.65
N ASN A 20 1.89 9.30 3.62
CA ASN A 20 1.09 10.24 2.84
C ASN A 20 -0.03 10.89 3.67
N ALA A 21 -0.69 10.14 4.55
CA ALA A 21 -1.75 10.64 5.41
C ALA A 21 -1.26 11.69 6.42
N VAL A 22 -0.04 11.54 6.94
CA VAL A 22 0.56 12.48 7.93
C VAL A 22 1.43 13.58 7.29
N LYS A 23 1.42 13.69 5.96
CA LYS A 23 2.24 14.68 5.23
C LYS A 23 1.71 16.11 5.39
N SER A 24 0.38 16.29 5.41
CA SER A 24 -0.25 17.61 5.36
C SER A 24 -0.30 18.34 6.70
N GLY A 25 0.20 17.73 7.78
CA GLY A 25 0.20 18.31 9.11
C GLY A 25 -0.03 17.25 10.20
N PRO A 26 -0.26 17.68 11.45
CA PRO A 26 -0.57 16.79 12.55
C PRO A 26 -1.91 16.10 12.39
N VAL A 27 -1.93 14.78 12.59
CA VAL A 27 -3.13 13.94 12.39
C VAL A 27 -3.30 12.96 13.54
N LYS A 28 -4.55 12.74 13.99
CA LYS A 28 -4.89 11.73 15.02
C LYS A 28 -4.94 10.33 14.42
N SER A 29 -4.78 9.29 15.25
CA SER A 29 -4.77 7.90 14.76
C SER A 29 -6.05 7.49 14.01
N TYR A 30 -7.23 7.93 14.47
CA TYR A 30 -8.49 7.65 13.78
C TYR A 30 -8.62 8.38 12.43
N GLU A 31 -8.05 9.59 12.33
CA GLU A 31 -8.05 10.37 11.09
C GLU A 31 -7.15 9.74 10.03
N ILE A 32 -6.05 9.10 10.45
CA ILE A 32 -5.24 8.25 9.58
C ILE A 32 -6.07 7.09 9.06
N MET A 33 -6.79 6.35 9.91
CA MET A 33 -7.68 5.25 9.46
C MET A 33 -8.70 5.74 8.43
N LYS A 34 -9.37 6.87 8.71
CA LYS A 34 -10.36 7.48 7.82
C LYS A 34 -9.75 7.94 6.50
N SER A 35 -8.55 8.51 6.53
CA SER A 35 -7.82 8.90 5.32
C SER A 35 -7.53 7.69 4.44
N LEU A 36 -7.09 6.58 5.02
CA LEU A 36 -6.82 5.33 4.31
C LEU A 36 -8.09 4.71 3.71
N GLU A 37 -9.20 4.78 4.43
CA GLU A 37 -10.52 4.38 3.93
C GLU A 37 -10.96 5.24 2.74
N ASN A 38 -10.82 6.57 2.85
CA ASN A 38 -11.16 7.49 1.76
C ASN A 38 -10.26 7.28 0.52
N MET A 39 -8.95 7.06 0.71
CA MET A 39 -8.01 6.78 -0.38
C MET A 39 -8.36 5.50 -1.15
N THR A 40 -9.08 4.58 -0.49
CA THR A 40 -9.51 3.31 -1.08
C THR A 40 -11.00 3.30 -1.44
N ASN A 41 -11.68 4.47 -1.45
CA ASN A 41 -13.12 4.57 -1.68
C ASN A 41 -13.95 3.62 -0.81
N GLY A 42 -13.57 3.46 0.46
CA GLY A 42 -14.27 2.60 1.42
C GLY A 42 -13.89 1.13 1.37
N ILE A 43 -12.99 0.70 0.47
CA ILE A 43 -12.61 -0.70 0.30
C ILE A 43 -11.79 -1.21 1.49
N TYR A 44 -11.01 -0.35 2.14
CA TYR A 44 -10.14 -0.75 3.25
C TYR A 44 -9.99 0.31 4.33
N SER A 45 -10.44 -0.02 5.54
CA SER A 45 -10.16 0.74 6.76
C SER A 45 -9.36 -0.15 7.74
N PRO A 46 -8.13 0.23 8.12
CA PRO A 46 -7.32 -0.56 9.05
C PRO A 46 -7.90 -0.49 10.47
N SER A 47 -7.96 -1.64 11.16
CA SER A 47 -8.37 -1.68 12.57
C SER A 47 -7.31 -1.05 13.50
N PRO A 48 -7.69 -0.64 14.73
CA PRO A 48 -6.74 -0.22 15.78
C PRO A 48 -5.58 -1.20 15.98
N GLY A 49 -5.87 -2.50 16.06
CA GLY A 49 -4.85 -3.54 16.22
C GLY A 49 -3.91 -3.69 15.03
N ALA A 50 -4.32 -3.25 13.83
CA ALA A 50 -3.47 -3.23 12.65
C ALA A 50 -2.63 -1.96 12.55
N ILE A 51 -3.16 -0.80 12.94
CA ILE A 51 -2.47 0.48 12.71
C ILE A 51 -1.46 0.84 13.79
N TYR A 52 -1.77 0.60 15.08
CA TYR A 52 -0.90 1.05 16.18
C TYR A 52 0.49 0.41 16.17
N PRO A 53 0.66 -0.90 15.86
CA PRO A 53 1.99 -1.49 15.73
C PRO A 53 2.82 -0.86 14.60
N VAL A 54 2.15 -0.43 13.51
CA VAL A 54 2.82 0.21 12.38
C VAL A 54 3.22 1.64 12.75
N LEU A 55 2.32 2.41 13.35
CA LEU A 55 2.63 3.76 13.85
C LEU A 55 3.82 3.73 14.81
N LYS A 56 3.82 2.80 15.78
CA LYS A 56 4.95 2.60 16.70
C LYS A 56 6.25 2.36 15.93
N LYS A 57 6.24 1.41 14.98
CA LYS A 57 7.43 1.10 14.18
C LYS A 57 7.93 2.30 13.35
N LEU A 58 7.03 3.10 12.78
CA LEU A 58 7.40 4.28 12.01
C LEU A 58 8.00 5.37 12.91
N THR A 59 7.47 5.55 14.11
CA THR A 59 8.04 6.44 15.13
C THR A 59 9.43 5.95 15.54
N ASP A 60 9.56 4.68 15.91
CA ASP A 60 10.84 4.06 16.31
C ASP A 60 11.90 4.15 15.19
N SER A 61 11.46 4.14 13.92
CA SER A 61 12.35 4.26 12.76
C SER A 61 12.67 5.72 12.37
N GLY A 62 12.11 6.70 13.07
CA GLY A 62 12.26 8.13 12.81
C GLY A 62 11.59 8.62 11.53
N LEU A 63 10.60 7.87 11.02
CA LEU A 63 9.86 8.25 9.79
C LEU A 63 8.68 9.17 10.09
N ILE A 64 8.13 9.08 11.30
CA ILE A 64 7.13 10.00 11.82
C ILE A 64 7.53 10.46 13.22
N ARG A 65 7.04 11.62 13.64
CA ARG A 65 7.10 12.14 15.00
C ARG A 65 5.73 12.03 15.64
N VAL A 66 5.71 11.80 16.94
CA VAL A 66 4.49 11.83 17.76
C VAL A 66 4.65 12.87 18.84
N TYR A 67 3.60 13.65 19.08
CA TYR A 67 3.50 14.53 20.23
C TYR A 67 2.11 14.42 20.84
N GLU A 68 1.98 14.87 22.08
CA GLU A 68 0.73 14.79 22.84
C GLU A 68 0.32 16.19 23.27
N GLU A 69 -0.95 16.51 23.07
CA GLU A 69 -1.57 17.77 23.46
C GLU A 69 -2.95 17.44 24.04
N ASP A 70 -3.22 17.89 25.27
CA ASP A 70 -4.45 17.60 26.02
C ASP A 70 -4.81 16.09 26.05
N GLY A 71 -3.82 15.24 26.29
CA GLY A 71 -3.98 13.78 26.33
C GLY A 71 -4.23 13.13 24.95
N THR A 72 -4.18 13.91 23.87
CA THR A 72 -4.41 13.44 22.51
C THR A 72 -3.09 13.34 21.74
N LYS A 73 -2.82 12.17 21.15
CA LYS A 73 -1.62 11.95 20.33
C LYS A 73 -1.83 12.39 18.89
N TYR A 74 -0.88 13.16 18.39
CA TYR A 74 -0.80 13.60 17.01
C TYR A 74 0.45 13.04 16.34
N TYR A 75 0.30 12.62 15.08
CA TYR A 75 1.38 12.08 14.26
C TYR A 75 1.69 13.04 13.12
N VAL A 76 2.98 13.28 12.89
CA VAL A 76 3.48 14.18 11.83
C VAL A 76 4.60 13.47 11.08
N ILE A 77 4.69 13.65 9.77
CA ILE A 77 5.84 13.14 9.02
C ILE A 77 7.17 13.76 9.51
N ALA A 78 8.21 12.96 9.56
CA ALA A 78 9.57 13.43 9.82
C ALA A 78 10.32 13.65 8.49
N PRO A 79 11.42 14.44 8.47
CA PRO A 79 12.21 14.66 7.25
C PRO A 79 12.66 13.35 6.57
N LYS A 80 13.01 12.33 7.36
CA LYS A 80 13.34 10.99 6.86
C LYS A 80 12.15 10.33 6.17
N GLY A 81 10.94 10.46 6.73
CA GLY A 81 9.71 9.95 6.13
C GLY A 81 9.33 10.67 4.84
N GLU A 82 9.56 11.98 4.76
CA GLU A 82 9.34 12.75 3.53
C GLU A 82 10.24 12.28 2.40
N LYS A 83 11.53 12.07 2.69
CA LYS A 83 12.49 11.53 1.72
C LYS A 83 12.05 10.16 1.22
N GLU A 84 11.68 9.25 2.12
CA GLU A 84 11.24 7.90 1.76
C GLU A 84 9.94 7.90 0.93
N LEU A 85 9.00 8.79 1.25
CA LEU A 85 7.78 8.98 0.46
C LEU A 85 8.10 9.55 -0.93
N GLN A 86 9.07 10.45 -1.05
CA GLN A 86 9.47 11.04 -2.33
C GLN A 86 10.21 10.03 -3.21
N GLU A 87 11.13 9.25 -2.64
CA GLU A 87 11.84 8.16 -3.34
C GLU A 87 10.85 7.15 -3.93
N PHE A 88 9.84 6.75 -3.14
CA PHE A 88 8.77 5.88 -3.64
C PHE A 88 7.99 6.52 -4.80
N LYS A 89 7.67 7.82 -4.73
CA LYS A 89 6.97 8.52 -5.81
C LYS A 89 7.81 8.59 -7.08
N GLU A 90 9.11 8.85 -6.97
CA GLU A 90 10.01 8.88 -8.12
C GLU A 90 10.24 7.48 -8.70
N GLU A 91 10.30 6.42 -7.87
CA GLU A 91 10.36 5.05 -8.34
C GLU A 91 9.11 4.68 -9.16
N VAL A 92 7.92 4.97 -8.62
CA VAL A 92 6.66 4.76 -9.33
C VAL A 92 6.60 5.58 -10.62
N LYS A 93 7.01 6.86 -10.57
CA LYS A 93 7.05 7.74 -11.74
C LYS A 93 8.01 7.20 -12.80
N HIS A 94 9.22 6.82 -12.41
CA HIS A 94 10.22 6.26 -13.32
C HIS A 94 9.69 5.00 -14.01
N LEU A 95 9.04 4.12 -13.25
CA LEU A 95 8.40 2.93 -13.82
C LEU A 95 7.26 3.29 -14.78
N LEU A 96 6.48 4.33 -14.51
CA LEU A 96 5.42 4.81 -15.42
C LEU A 96 5.96 5.53 -16.66
N THR A 97 7.16 6.13 -16.59
CA THR A 97 7.75 6.92 -17.68
C THR A 97 8.83 6.18 -18.47
N ASN A 98 9.22 4.97 -18.05
CA ASN A 98 10.23 4.19 -18.74
C ASN A 98 9.69 3.72 -20.11
N LYS A 99 10.41 4.01 -21.19
CA LYS A 99 9.99 3.74 -22.58
C LYS A 99 10.19 2.29 -23.05
N GLY A 100 10.54 1.36 -22.16
CA GLY A 100 10.71 -0.07 -22.45
C GLY A 100 9.60 -0.96 -21.86
N GLU A 101 9.60 -2.26 -22.18
CA GLU A 101 8.59 -3.23 -21.73
C GLU A 101 8.40 -3.25 -20.20
N LYS A 102 9.49 -3.04 -19.43
CA LYS A 102 9.45 -2.93 -17.97
C LYS A 102 8.58 -1.75 -17.50
N GLY A 103 8.56 -0.65 -18.26
CA GLY A 103 7.73 0.51 -17.96
C GLY A 103 6.24 0.31 -18.25
N LEU A 104 5.87 -0.75 -18.96
CA LEU A 104 4.48 -1.10 -19.23
C LEU A 104 3.82 -1.88 -18.10
N ILE A 105 4.60 -2.45 -17.17
CA ILE A 105 4.09 -3.30 -16.08
C ILE A 105 3.12 -2.50 -15.18
N LEU A 106 3.52 -1.32 -14.72
CA LEU A 106 2.70 -0.48 -13.85
C LEU A 106 1.44 0.06 -14.56
N PRO A 107 1.53 0.62 -15.78
CA PRO A 107 0.35 0.97 -16.56
C PRO A 107 -0.62 -0.19 -16.76
N LYS A 108 -0.13 -1.42 -16.99
CA LYS A 108 -0.99 -2.61 -17.14
C LYS A 108 -1.67 -3.03 -15.83
N ILE A 109 -0.97 -2.96 -14.70
CA ILE A 109 -1.58 -3.19 -13.38
C ILE A 109 -2.65 -2.12 -13.10
N PHE A 110 -2.37 -0.86 -13.44
CA PHE A 110 -3.32 0.24 -13.26
C PHE A 110 -4.55 0.10 -14.16
N GLU A 111 -4.37 -0.27 -15.43
CA GLU A 111 -5.44 -0.56 -16.39
C GLU A 111 -6.38 -1.65 -15.84
N LEU A 112 -5.81 -2.73 -15.29
CA LEU A 112 -6.57 -3.79 -14.63
C LEU A 112 -7.34 -3.28 -13.41
N GLY A 113 -6.69 -2.47 -12.56
CA GLY A 113 -7.35 -1.84 -11.41
C GLY A 113 -8.53 -0.96 -11.81
N VAL A 114 -8.38 -0.14 -12.85
CA VAL A 114 -9.45 0.72 -13.39
C VAL A 114 -10.59 -0.12 -13.96
N LEU A 115 -10.28 -1.19 -14.70
CA LEU A 115 -11.29 -2.11 -15.23
C LEU A 115 -12.13 -2.72 -14.11
N LEU A 116 -11.49 -3.24 -13.06
CA LEU A 116 -12.18 -3.84 -11.92
C LEU A 116 -13.02 -2.81 -11.16
N TYR A 117 -12.50 -1.60 -10.95
CA TYR A 117 -13.23 -0.54 -10.27
C TYR A 117 -14.48 -0.09 -11.04
N LYS A 118 -14.35 0.15 -12.36
CA LYS A 118 -15.47 0.58 -13.22
C LYS A 118 -16.61 -0.44 -13.25
N ASN A 119 -16.29 -1.73 -13.10
CA ASN A 119 -17.27 -2.81 -13.12
C ASN A 119 -17.61 -3.33 -11.71
N SER A 120 -17.20 -2.63 -10.64
CA SER A 120 -17.39 -3.08 -9.26
C SER A 120 -18.83 -3.42 -8.88
N ARG A 121 -19.82 -2.74 -9.49
CA ARG A 121 -21.24 -3.02 -9.28
C ARG A 121 -21.70 -4.35 -9.85
N ASP A 122 -21.02 -4.83 -10.90
CA ASP A 122 -21.35 -6.08 -11.60
C ASP A 122 -20.54 -7.28 -11.10
N ILE A 123 -19.66 -7.08 -10.11
CA ILE A 123 -18.84 -8.11 -9.47
C ILE A 123 -19.60 -8.66 -8.26
N ASP A 124 -20.35 -9.73 -8.48
CA ASP A 124 -20.94 -10.53 -7.41
C ASP A 124 -19.89 -11.38 -6.68
N GLU A 125 -20.29 -12.05 -5.60
CA GLU A 125 -19.37 -12.83 -4.77
C GLU A 125 -18.65 -13.95 -5.53
N LYS A 126 -19.33 -14.55 -6.53
CA LYS A 126 -18.74 -15.61 -7.35
C LYS A 126 -17.66 -15.01 -8.27
N LYS A 127 -17.98 -13.94 -8.98
CA LYS A 127 -17.01 -13.21 -9.82
C LYS A 127 -15.84 -12.69 -9.01
N ALA A 128 -16.07 -12.19 -7.79
CA ALA A 128 -15.00 -11.76 -6.89
C ALA A 128 -14.03 -12.91 -6.57
N LYS A 129 -14.56 -14.09 -6.22
CA LYS A 129 -13.74 -15.30 -5.97
C LYS A 129 -12.93 -15.70 -7.20
N ASP A 130 -13.57 -15.72 -8.38
CA ASP A 130 -12.89 -16.09 -9.63
C ASP A 130 -11.79 -15.07 -9.99
N ILE A 131 -12.05 -13.76 -9.86
CA ILE A 131 -11.06 -12.70 -10.07
C ILE A 131 -9.88 -12.84 -9.11
N ILE A 132 -10.13 -13.12 -7.83
CA ILE A 132 -9.06 -13.34 -6.83
C ILE A 132 -8.19 -14.54 -7.24
N ASN A 133 -8.80 -15.66 -7.63
CA ASN A 133 -8.05 -16.85 -8.07
C ASN A 133 -7.17 -16.53 -9.29
N ILE A 134 -7.68 -15.76 -10.26
CA ILE A 134 -6.90 -15.33 -11.42
C ILE A 134 -5.70 -14.48 -11.00
N LEU A 135 -5.91 -13.51 -10.09
CA LEU A 135 -4.84 -12.64 -9.60
C LEU A 135 -3.77 -13.44 -8.82
N ASP A 136 -4.18 -14.42 -8.02
CA ASP A 136 -3.27 -15.31 -7.29
C ASP A 136 -2.44 -16.18 -8.24
N ASP A 137 -3.06 -16.73 -9.29
CA ASP A 137 -2.36 -17.49 -10.33
C ASP A 137 -1.37 -16.61 -11.12
N CYS A 138 -1.78 -15.39 -11.49
CA CYS A 138 -0.91 -14.41 -12.14
C CYS A 138 0.30 -14.11 -11.26
N LYS A 139 0.08 -13.83 -9.97
CA LYS A 139 1.17 -13.60 -9.02
C LYS A 139 2.09 -14.80 -8.92
N TYR A 140 1.55 -16.02 -8.78
CA TYR A 140 2.35 -17.24 -8.70
C TYR A 140 3.24 -17.39 -9.94
N LYS A 141 2.70 -17.21 -11.14
CA LYS A 141 3.47 -17.29 -12.40
C LYS A 141 4.57 -16.24 -12.47
N ILE A 142 4.29 -15.00 -12.07
CA ILE A 142 5.30 -13.92 -12.03
C ILE A 142 6.41 -14.27 -11.02
N GLU A 143 6.05 -14.75 -9.83
CA GLU A 143 7.04 -15.17 -8.83
C GLU A 143 7.94 -16.31 -9.33
N GLN A 144 7.40 -17.28 -10.08
CA GLN A 144 8.21 -18.34 -10.69
C GLN A 144 9.14 -17.80 -11.78
N LEU A 145 8.67 -16.86 -12.60
CA LEU A 145 9.48 -16.22 -13.63
C LEU A 145 10.67 -15.45 -13.02
N LEU A 146 10.42 -14.69 -11.95
CA LEU A 146 11.47 -13.91 -11.26
C LEU A 146 12.47 -14.78 -10.48
N LYS A 147 12.09 -15.99 -10.05
CA LYS A 147 12.99 -16.92 -9.32
C LYS A 147 13.98 -17.65 -10.23
N ARG A 148 13.75 -17.69 -11.56
CA ARG A 148 14.56 -18.47 -12.51
C ARG A 148 15.93 -17.88 -12.85
N GLU A 149 16.30 -16.71 -12.31
CA GLU A 149 17.56 -16.02 -12.67
C GLU A 149 18.78 -16.32 -11.77
N ILE A 150 18.73 -17.30 -10.86
CA ILE A 150 19.90 -17.69 -10.03
C ILE A 150 20.28 -19.15 -10.29
N SER A 151 20.77 -19.44 -11.49
CA SER A 151 21.53 -20.66 -11.81
C SER A 151 22.29 -20.42 -13.12
N ASN A 152 23.39 -19.68 -13.02
CA ASN A 152 24.52 -19.72 -13.95
C ASN A 152 25.77 -20.00 -13.12
#